data_AF-A0A971AHD9-F1
#
_entry.id   AF-A0A971AHD9-F1
#
_cell.length_a   1.000
_cell.length_b   1.000
_cell.length_c   1.000
_cell.angle_alpha   90.00
_cell.angle_beta   90.00
_cell.angle_gamma   90.00
#
_symmetry.space_group_name_H-M   'P 1'
#
loop_
_entity.id
_entity.type
_entity.pdbx_description
1 polymer ?
#
loop_
_entity_poly.entity_id
_entity_poly.type
_entity_poly.pdbx_seq_one_letter_code
_entity_poly.pdbx_strand_id
1 'polypeptide(L)'
;MKIIAVQRGLEQIMSNLEKLGYKTLYYDEINSPIDALIYYQEAEADTLVNLNRLLSQQFETHPYQKPFGAILINARGKSTEDIVNIIENRLYEPLF
;
A
#
# COMPACT_ATOMS: atom_id res chain seq x y z
N MET A 1 4.44 6.06 13.48
CA MET A 1 3.35 6.49 12.59
C MET A 1 3.59 5.83 11.25
N LYS A 2 2.65 4.99 10.77
CA LYS A 2 2.83 4.24 9.53
C LYS A 2 2.44 5.10 8.32
N ILE A 3 3.16 4.95 7.23
CA ILE A 3 2.93 5.66 5.96
C ILE A 3 2.30 4.67 4.97
N ILE A 4 1.13 5.02 4.45
CA ILE A 4 0.34 4.18 3.55
C ILE A 4 0.22 4.87 2.19
N ALA A 5 0.74 4.23 1.14
CA ALA A 5 0.51 4.67 -0.23
C ALA A 5 -0.84 4.14 -0.73
N VAL A 6 -1.65 4.99 -1.36
CA VAL A 6 -3.00 4.65 -1.82
C VAL A 6 -3.15 4.97 -3.30
N GLN A 7 -3.74 4.06 -4.07
CA GLN A 7 -4.06 4.32 -5.48
C GLN A 7 -5.15 5.41 -5.59
N ARG A 8 -5.04 6.27 -6.61
CA ARG A 8 -6.13 7.21 -6.96
C ARG A 8 -7.42 6.45 -7.26
N GLY A 9 -8.57 6.99 -6.86
CA GLY A 9 -9.87 6.30 -6.91
C GLY A 9 -10.25 5.55 -5.64
N LEU A 10 -9.41 5.56 -4.60
CA LEU A 10 -9.67 4.96 -3.29
C LEU A 10 -9.75 6.02 -2.17
N GLU A 11 -10.27 7.21 -2.48
CA GLU A 11 -10.31 8.38 -1.59
C GLU A 11 -11.06 8.10 -0.29
N GLN A 12 -12.11 7.27 -0.35
CA GLN A 12 -12.87 6.88 0.83
C GLN A 12 -12.02 6.08 1.82
N ILE A 13 -11.20 5.15 1.31
CA ILE A 13 -10.27 4.36 2.14
C ILE A 13 -9.19 5.28 2.71
N MET A 14 -8.65 6.18 1.89
CA MET A 14 -7.66 7.17 2.31
C MET A 14 -8.18 8.02 3.48
N SER A 15 -9.35 8.64 3.33
CA SER A 15 -9.96 9.47 4.38
C SER A 15 -10.22 8.70 5.67
N ASN A 16 -10.63 7.43 5.56
CA ASN A 16 -10.86 6.59 6.73
C ASN A 16 -9.53 6.26 7.45
N LEU A 17 -8.45 5.99 6.71
CA LEU A 17 -7.13 5.74 7.29
C LEU A 17 -6.55 7.00 7.96
N GLU A 18 -6.72 8.18 7.37
CA GLU A 18 -6.29 9.44 7.99
C GLU A 18 -7.00 9.70 9.32
N LYS A 19 -8.31 9.42 9.40
CA LYS A 19 -9.09 9.53 10.64
C LYS A 19 -8.60 8.59 11.75
N LEU A 20 -7.98 7.48 11.36
CA LEU A 20 -7.38 6.50 12.29
C LEU A 20 -5.94 6.85 12.68
N GLY A 21 -5.38 7.96 12.16
CA GLY A 21 -4.05 8.44 12.49
C GLY A 21 -2.92 7.91 11.61
N TYR A 22 -3.26 7.29 10.47
CA TYR A 22 -2.27 6.91 9.46
C TYR A 22 -1.88 8.12 8.59
N LYS A 23 -0.62 8.16 8.15
CA LYS A 23 -0.22 9.11 7.11
C LYS A 23 -0.47 8.48 5.75
N THR A 24 -1.32 9.08 4.93
CA THR A 24 -1.58 8.59 3.57
C THR A 24 -0.99 9.51 2.52
N LEU A 25 -0.66 8.93 1.36
CA LEU A 25 -0.15 9.64 0.19
C LEU A 25 -0.51 8.86 -1.07
N TYR A 26 -0.58 9.54 -2.21
CA TYR A 26 -0.77 8.88 -3.51
C TYR A 26 0.53 8.29 -4.05
N TYR A 27 0.43 7.38 -5.02
CA TYR A 27 1.61 6.71 -5.59
C TYR A 27 2.62 7.67 -6.23
N ASP A 28 2.13 8.75 -6.83
CA ASP A 28 2.93 9.82 -7.42
C ASP A 28 3.58 10.75 -6.38
N GLU A 29 3.16 10.65 -5.12
CA GLU A 29 3.66 11.45 -4.00
C GLU A 29 4.65 10.68 -3.13
N ILE A 30 4.96 9.42 -3.48
CA ILE A 30 5.87 8.60 -2.68
C ILE A 30 7.28 9.18 -2.80
N ASN A 31 7.70 9.88 -1.76
CA ASN A 31 9.03 10.49 -1.62
C ASN A 31 9.84 9.92 -0.45
N SER A 32 9.28 8.95 0.26
CA SER A 32 9.84 8.33 1.45
C SER A 32 9.40 6.87 1.54
N PRO A 33 10.11 6.03 2.30
CA PRO A 33 9.71 4.64 2.49
C PRO A 33 8.30 4.52 3.07
N ILE A 34 7.53 3.57 2.54
CA ILE A 34 6.14 3.30 2.94
C ILE A 34 6.04 1.96 3.67
N ASP A 35 5.08 1.84 4.58
CA ASP A 35 4.79 0.62 5.32
C ASP A 35 3.80 -0.29 4.57
N ALA A 36 2.85 0.31 3.84
CA ALA A 36 1.91 -0.43 3.02
C ALA A 36 1.52 0.34 1.75
N LEU A 37 1.12 -0.39 0.72
CA LEU A 37 0.64 0.12 -0.55
C LEU A 37 -0.70 -0.55 -0.86
N ILE A 38 -1.75 0.25 -0.95
CA ILE A 38 -3.13 -0.19 -1.20
C ILE A 38 -3.45 0.07 -2.67
N TYR A 39 -3.78 -0.99 -3.40
CA TYR A 39 -4.16 -0.94 -4.81
C TYR A 39 -5.53 -1.58 -5.02
N TYR A 40 -6.18 -1.26 -6.13
CA TYR A 40 -7.38 -1.91 -6.61
C TYR A 40 -7.07 -2.56 -7.95
N GLN A 41 -7.17 -3.89 -8.00
CA GLN A 41 -6.95 -4.66 -9.22
C GLN A 41 -8.18 -5.51 -9.55
N GLU A 42 -8.71 -5.30 -10.75
CA GLU A 42 -9.60 -6.26 -11.42
C GLU A 42 -8.76 -7.37 -12.06
N ALA A 43 -9.32 -8.58 -12.16
CA ALA A 43 -8.62 -9.85 -12.34
C ALA A 43 -7.65 -9.95 -13.55
N GLU A 44 -7.65 -8.98 -14.47
CA GLU A 44 -6.92 -9.03 -15.75
C GLU A 44 -5.82 -7.97 -15.92
N ALA A 45 -5.57 -7.09 -14.94
CA ALA A 45 -4.61 -6.00 -15.12
C ALA A 45 -3.17 -6.37 -14.67
N ASP A 46 -2.13 -5.89 -15.36
CA ASP A 46 -0.69 -6.01 -14.98
C ASP A 46 -0.29 -5.15 -13.76
N THR A 47 -1.22 -4.90 -12.83
CA THR A 47 -1.05 -4.00 -11.69
C THR A 47 0.16 -4.41 -10.84
N LEU A 48 0.35 -5.71 -10.59
CA LEU A 48 1.48 -6.21 -9.81
C LEU A 48 2.85 -5.94 -10.47
N VAL A 49 2.94 -6.04 -11.80
CA VAL A 49 4.19 -5.77 -12.54
C VAL A 49 4.53 -4.28 -12.44
N ASN A 50 3.54 -3.41 -12.60
CA ASN A 50 3.72 -1.97 -12.46
C ASN A 50 4.10 -1.56 -11.03
N LEU A 51 3.49 -2.16 -10.02
CA LEU A 51 3.82 -1.94 -8.62
C LEU A 51 5.24 -2.40 -8.28
N ASN A 52 5.66 -3.57 -8.78
CA ASN A 52 7.00 -4.07 -8.56
C ASN A 52 8.06 -3.12 -9.15
N ARG A 53 7.82 -2.60 -10.37
CA ARG A 53 8.68 -1.59 -10.98
C ARG A 53 8.75 -0.31 -10.14
N LEU A 54 7.60 0.17 -9.66
CA LEU A 54 7.50 1.39 -8.85
C LEU A 54 8.28 1.25 -7.54
N LEU A 55 8.12 0.12 -6.85
CA LEU A 55 8.87 -0.18 -5.61
C LEU A 55 10.37 -0.36 -5.89
N SER A 56 10.74 -1.08 -6.95
CA SER A 56 12.14 -1.32 -7.34
C SER A 56 12.90 -0.04 -7.65
N GLN A 57 12.28 0.93 -8.33
CA GLN A 57 12.88 2.25 -8.59
C GLN A 57 13.16 3.03 -7.29
N GLN A 58 12.36 2.84 -6.24
CA GLN A 58 12.63 3.47 -4.94
C GLN A 58 13.85 2.88 -4.24
N PHE A 59 14.10 1.56 -4.38
CA PHE A 59 15.30 0.93 -3.84
C PHE A 59 16.58 1.43 -4.53
N GLU A 60 16.54 1.66 -5.85
CA GLU A 60 17.71 2.15 -6.60
C GLU A 60 18.09 3.59 -6.26
N THR A 61 17.11 4.44 -5.95
CA THR A 61 17.37 5.85 -5.61
C THR A 61 17.92 6.06 -4.20
N HIS A 62 17.72 5.09 -3.29
CA HIS A 62 18.16 5.17 -1.89
C HIS A 62 18.93 3.91 -1.43
N PRO A 63 20.09 3.59 -2.05
CA PRO A 63 20.79 2.31 -1.88
C PRO A 63 21.34 2.07 -0.46
N TYR A 64 21.43 3.13 0.36
CA TYR A 64 21.90 3.07 1.76
C TYR A 64 20.76 2.93 2.78
N GLN A 65 19.51 2.94 2.34
CA GLN A 65 18.37 2.72 3.22
C GLN A 65 18.09 1.22 3.34
N LYS A 66 17.92 0.75 4.59
CA LYS A 66 17.53 -0.62 4.91
C LYS A 66 16.34 -1.01 4.03
N PRO A 67 16.29 -2.22 3.45
CA PRO A 67 15.18 -2.60 2.59
C PRO A 67 13.87 -2.49 3.37
N PHE A 68 13.05 -1.50 3.02
CA PHE A 68 11.74 -1.29 3.63
C PHE A 68 10.76 -2.22 2.94
N GLY A 69 10.38 -3.29 3.65
CA GLY A 69 9.36 -4.22 3.18
C GLY A 69 7.97 -3.60 3.31
N ALA A 70 7.48 -2.98 2.24
CA ALA A 70 6.11 -2.50 2.13
C ALA A 70 5.14 -3.67 1.90
N ILE A 71 4.01 -3.66 2.60
CA ILE A 71 2.96 -4.67 2.40
C ILE A 71 2.05 -4.23 1.26
N LEU A 72 1.82 -5.12 0.29
CA LEU A 72 0.89 -4.88 -0.82
C LEU A 72 -0.51 -5.37 -0.45
N ILE A 73 -1.52 -4.49 -0.55
CA ILE A 73 -2.90 -4.79 -0.16
C ILE A 73 -3.84 -4.53 -1.34
N ASN A 74 -4.52 -5.57 -1.83
CA ASN A 74 -5.61 -5.40 -2.79
C ASN A 74 -6.89 -5.00 -2.04
N ALA A 75 -7.44 -3.82 -2.34
CA ALA A 75 -8.67 -3.30 -1.74
C ALA A 75 -9.95 -4.00 -2.24
N ARG A 76 -9.86 -4.86 -3.26
CA ARG A 76 -11.03 -5.54 -3.83
C ARG A 76 -11.77 -6.37 -2.78
N GLY A 77 -13.03 -6.00 -2.53
CA GLY A 77 -13.91 -6.70 -1.58
C GLY A 77 -13.52 -6.51 -0.11
N LYS A 78 -12.56 -5.63 0.21
CA LYS A 78 -12.10 -5.38 1.58
C LYS A 78 -12.72 -4.11 2.15
N SER A 79 -13.13 -4.16 3.41
CA SER A 79 -13.50 -2.97 4.16
C SER A 79 -12.24 -2.22 4.64
N THR A 80 -12.40 -0.97 5.09
CA THR A 80 -11.29 -0.24 5.73
C THR A 80 -10.79 -0.97 6.99
N GLU A 81 -11.68 -1.62 7.74
CA GLU A 81 -11.33 -2.39 8.94
C GLU A 81 -10.45 -3.59 8.61
N ASP A 82 -10.74 -4.30 7.50
CA ASP A 82 -9.89 -5.40 7.02
C ASP A 82 -8.50 -4.91 6.63
N ILE A 83 -8.43 -3.77 5.93
CA ILE A 83 -7.16 -3.14 5.53
C ILE A 83 -6.34 -2.77 6.77
N VAL A 84 -6.97 -2.19 7.79
CA VAL A 84 -6.31 -1.86 9.07
C VAL A 84 -5.81 -3.13 9.76
N ASN A 85 -6.63 -4.19 9.81
CA ASN A 85 -6.23 -5.46 10.40
C ASN A 85 -5.01 -6.08 9.68
N ILE A 86 -4.94 -5.98 8.35
CA ILE A 86 -3.79 -6.43 7.55
C ILE A 86 -2.55 -5.59 7.89
N ILE A 87 -2.68 -4.26 7.97
CA ILE A 87 -1.58 -3.33 8.28
C ILE A 87 -1.02 -3.57 9.70
N GLU A 88 -1.89 -3.84 10.67
CA GLU A 88 -1.49 -4.02 12.08
C GLU A 88 -0.96 -5.42 12.36
N ASN A 89 -1.65 -6.46 11.91
CA ASN A 89 -1.31 -7.83 12.29
C ASN A 89 -0.39 -8.53 11.29
N ARG A 90 -0.11 -7.91 10.13
CA ARG A 90 0.55 -8.55 8.98
C ARG A 90 -0.10 -9.88 8.59
N LEU A 91 -1.39 -10.02 8.87
CA LEU A 91 -2.15 -11.21 8.52
C LEU A 91 -2.51 -11.13 7.04
N TYR A 92 -1.89 -11.98 6.24
CA TYR A 92 -2.36 -12.25 4.89
C TYR A 92 -3.65 -13.07 4.97
N GLU A 93 -4.53 -12.94 3.97
CA GLU A 93 -5.68 -13.84 3.85
C GLU A 93 -5.21 -15.30 3.84
N PRO A 94 -5.99 -16.22 4.46
CA PRO A 94 -5.75 -17.64 4.32
C PRO A 94 -5.69 -18.00 2.83
N LEU A 95 -4.70 -18.80 2.44
CA LEU A 95 -4.57 -19.28 1.06
C LEU A 95 -5.70 -20.27 0.67
N PHE A 96 -6.57 -20.64 1.62
CA PHE A 96 -7.61 -21.66 1.50
C PHE A 96 -8.83 -21.30 2.36
#